data_AF-B3E659-F1
#
_entry.id   AF-B3E659-F1
#
_cell.length_a   1.000
_cell.length_b   1.000
_cell.length_c   1.000
_cell.angle_alpha   90.00
_cell.angle_beta   90.00
_cell.angle_gamma   90.00
#
_symmetry.space_group_name_H-M   'P 1'
#
loop_
_entity.id
_entity.type
_entity.pdbx_description
1 polymer ?
#
loop_
_entity_poly.entity_id
_entity_poly.type
_entity_poly.pdbx_seq_one_letter_code
_entity_poly.pdbx_strand_id
1 'polypeptide(L)'
;MTISRKEFFRQGIFSLGDTLLKATGILQQPAAGAGDDAVELPHGDQPMVALPRNERCLAKNCGCFSCVEKCEQQAIVVVMGEGIRIDATRCNGCGSCLYVCPVTPKAITLRVRAELN
;
A
#
# COMPACT_ATOMS: atom_id res chain seq x y z
N MET A 1 20.44 9.87 34.76
CA MET A 1 19.33 9.43 33.89
C MET A 1 18.02 9.93 34.48
N THR A 2 17.49 11.06 34.01
CA THR A 2 16.22 11.62 34.50
C THR A 2 15.13 11.30 33.48
N ILE A 3 14.36 10.23 33.72
CA ILE A 3 13.25 9.85 32.86
C ILE A 3 12.07 10.83 33.09
N SER A 4 11.50 11.36 32.02
CA SER A 4 10.36 12.30 32.12
C SER A 4 9.09 11.58 32.58
N ARG A 5 8.21 12.27 33.32
CA ARG A 5 6.92 11.73 33.80
C ARG A 5 6.07 11.15 32.66
N LYS A 6 6.10 11.78 31.48
CA LYS A 6 5.39 11.31 30.28
C LYS A 6 5.92 9.94 29.82
N GLU A 7 7.23 9.76 29.86
CA GLU A 7 7.87 8.52 29.40
C GLU A 7 7.69 7.40 30.41
N PHE A 8 7.77 7.70 31.71
CA PHE A 8 7.45 6.75 32.77
C PHE A 8 6.01 6.21 32.61
N PHE A 9 5.04 7.10 32.35
CA PHE A 9 3.65 6.69 32.18
C PHE A 9 3.43 5.84 30.92
N ARG A 10 4.09 6.20 29.81
CA ARG A 10 4.02 5.45 28.54
C ARG A 10 4.63 4.04 28.67
N GLN A 11 5.79 3.95 29.30
CA GLN A 11 6.46 2.67 29.57
C GLN A 11 5.64 1.80 30.54
N GLY A 12 4.99 2.41 31.53
CA GLY A 12 4.09 1.70 32.45
C GLY A 12 2.90 1.06 31.74
N ILE A 13 2.19 1.82 30.89
CA ILE A 13 1.05 1.30 30.11
C ILE A 13 1.49 0.18 29.17
N PHE A 14 2.63 0.36 28.48
CA PHE A 14 3.15 -0.64 27.55
C PHE A 14 3.53 -1.95 28.26
N SER A 15 4.24 -1.87 29.39
CA SER A 15 4.66 -3.04 30.18
C SER A 15 3.46 -3.81 30.75
N LEU A 16 2.45 -3.09 31.26
CA LEU A 16 1.23 -3.69 31.77
C LEU A 16 0.42 -4.38 30.65
N GLY A 17 0.30 -3.72 29.50
CA GLY A 17 -0.35 -4.28 28.31
C GLY A 17 0.33 -5.57 27.85
N ASP A 18 1.65 -5.53 27.64
CA ASP A 18 2.45 -6.70 27.24
C ASP A 18 2.28 -7.88 28.21
N THR A 19 2.28 -7.61 29.52
CA THR A 19 2.08 -8.63 30.55
C THR A 19 0.68 -9.25 30.49
N LEU A 20 -0.36 -8.43 30.32
CA LEU A 20 -1.76 -8.90 30.21
C LEU A 20 -1.99 -9.70 28.93
N LEU A 21 -1.45 -9.25 27.80
CA LEU A 21 -1.55 -9.96 26.52
C LEU A 21 -0.82 -11.31 26.54
N LYS A 22 0.33 -11.40 27.23
CA LYS A 22 1.04 -12.67 27.45
C LYS A 22 0.29 -13.60 28.41
N ALA A 23 -0.27 -13.07 29.49
CA ALA A 23 -1.00 -13.86 30.48
C ALA A 23 -2.34 -14.44 29.95
N THR A 24 -2.98 -13.74 29.02
CA THR A 24 -4.25 -14.18 28.40
C THR A 24 -4.05 -15.10 27.19
N GLY A 25 -2.81 -15.34 26.77
CA GLY A 25 -2.51 -16.16 25.58
C GLY A 25 -2.92 -15.51 24.24
N ILE A 26 -3.35 -14.25 24.25
CA ILE A 26 -3.76 -13.51 23.04
C ILE A 26 -2.54 -13.13 22.20
N LEU A 27 -1.38 -12.95 22.82
CA LEU A 27 -0.09 -12.88 22.13
C LEU A 27 0.72 -14.13 22.43
N GLN A 28 0.45 -15.19 21.68
CA GLN A 28 1.46 -16.23 21.49
C GLN A 28 2.51 -15.64 20.55
N GLN A 29 3.77 -15.55 21.01
CA GLN A 29 4.89 -15.35 20.10
C GLN A 29 4.77 -16.39 19.00
N PRO A 30 4.72 -16.03 17.70
CA PRO A 30 5.03 -17.00 16.69
C PRO A 30 6.46 -17.44 16.99
N ALA A 31 6.58 -18.66 17.48
CA ALA A 31 7.84 -19.36 17.48
C ALA A 31 8.39 -19.25 16.06
N ALA A 32 9.67 -18.91 15.94
CA ALA A 32 10.42 -19.09 14.72
C ALA A 32 10.27 -20.57 14.32
N GLY A 33 9.36 -20.82 13.38
CA GLY A 33 8.96 -22.13 12.90
C GLY A 33 8.57 -21.95 11.45
N ALA A 34 9.46 -22.41 10.57
CA ALA A 34 9.15 -22.66 9.18
C ALA A 34 7.89 -23.54 9.10
N GLY A 35 6.87 -23.05 8.43
CA GLY A 35 5.59 -23.71 8.23
C GLY A 35 4.98 -23.14 6.95
N ASP A 36 5.10 -23.92 5.89
CA ASP A 36 4.68 -23.65 4.51
C ASP A 36 3.16 -23.68 4.36
N ASP A 37 2.43 -22.89 5.15
CA ASP A 37 1.04 -22.55 4.84
C ASP A 37 1.04 -21.40 3.82
N ALA A 38 1.52 -21.71 2.62
CA ALA A 38 1.34 -20.87 1.46
C ALA A 38 -0.17 -20.75 1.20
N VAL A 39 -0.79 -19.74 1.80
CA VAL A 39 -2.02 -19.17 1.27
C VAL A 39 -1.68 -18.84 -0.18
N GLU A 40 -2.18 -19.67 -1.09
CA GLU A 40 -2.01 -19.50 -2.52
C GLU A 40 -2.76 -18.23 -2.90
N LEU A 41 -2.08 -17.09 -2.78
CA LEU A 41 -2.62 -15.80 -3.17
C LEU A 41 -2.94 -15.91 -4.68
N PRO A 42 -4.15 -15.52 -5.12
CA PRO A 42 -4.63 -15.74 -6.49
C PRO A 42 -3.76 -15.14 -7.61
N HIS A 43 -2.72 -14.38 -7.26
CA HIS A 43 -1.77 -13.75 -8.18
C HIS A 43 -0.29 -14.08 -7.91
N GLY A 44 0.03 -14.95 -6.94
CA GLY A 44 1.39 -15.41 -6.64
C GLY A 44 2.49 -14.34 -6.79
N ASP A 45 3.57 -14.70 -7.50
CA ASP A 45 4.68 -13.81 -7.90
C ASP A 45 4.44 -13.13 -9.26
N GLN A 46 3.20 -13.08 -9.75
CA GLN A 46 2.93 -12.56 -11.09
C GLN A 46 3.18 -11.03 -11.14
N PRO A 47 3.93 -10.54 -12.15
CA PRO A 47 4.26 -9.12 -12.23
C PRO A 47 2.98 -8.31 -12.48
N MET A 48 2.66 -7.41 -11.55
CA MET A 48 1.49 -6.53 -11.66
C MET A 48 1.85 -5.24 -12.42
N VAL A 49 0.83 -4.59 -12.97
CA VAL A 49 0.94 -3.26 -13.59
C VAL A 49 -0.31 -2.44 -13.31
N ALA A 50 -0.11 -1.13 -13.10
CA ALA A 50 -1.20 -0.19 -12.92
C ALA A 50 -1.79 0.22 -14.27
N LEU A 51 -3.12 0.27 -14.35
CA LEU A 51 -3.88 0.73 -15.50
C LEU A 51 -4.75 1.93 -15.12
N PRO A 52 -4.76 2.99 -15.93
CA PRO A 52 -5.62 4.13 -15.69
C PRO A 52 -7.09 3.80 -16.03
N ARG A 53 -7.98 4.53 -15.36
CA ARG A 53 -9.42 4.64 -15.63
C ARG A 53 -9.72 6.14 -15.77
N ASN A 54 -9.30 6.68 -16.91
CA ASN A 54 -9.27 8.12 -17.18
C ASN A 54 -10.65 8.76 -17.22
N GLU A 55 -11.71 7.98 -17.46
CA GLU A 55 -13.11 8.43 -17.41
C GLU A 55 -13.51 9.04 -16.06
N ARG A 56 -12.82 8.68 -14.97
CA ARG A 56 -13.06 9.17 -13.61
C ARG A 56 -11.84 9.83 -12.98
N CYS A 57 -10.80 10.13 -13.76
CA CYS A 57 -9.58 10.72 -13.26
C CYS A 57 -9.71 12.23 -13.05
N LEU A 58 -9.53 12.71 -11.82
CA LEU A 58 -9.57 14.14 -11.51
C LEU A 58 -8.45 14.94 -12.19
N ALA A 59 -7.35 14.31 -12.60
CA ALA A 59 -6.30 14.98 -13.37
C ALA A 59 -6.81 15.53 -14.71
N LYS A 60 -7.89 14.95 -15.26
CA LYS A 60 -8.48 15.38 -16.53
C LYS A 60 -9.01 16.82 -16.49
N ASN A 61 -9.65 17.22 -15.38
CA ASN A 61 -10.38 18.49 -15.27
C ASN A 61 -9.95 19.37 -14.09
N CYS A 62 -9.40 18.78 -13.02
CA CYS A 62 -9.18 19.45 -11.73
C CYS A 62 -7.71 19.49 -11.29
N GLY A 63 -6.78 18.92 -12.07
CA GLY A 63 -5.34 18.97 -11.75
C GLY A 63 -4.95 18.15 -10.52
N CYS A 64 -5.37 16.89 -10.42
CA CYS A 64 -4.91 15.97 -9.38
C CYS A 64 -3.58 15.29 -9.76
N PHE A 65 -2.59 15.31 -8.86
CA PHE A 65 -1.25 14.75 -9.10
C PHE A 65 -0.82 13.67 -8.09
N SER A 66 -1.69 13.25 -7.17
CA SER A 66 -1.34 12.38 -6.03
C SER A 66 -0.66 11.06 -6.43
N CYS A 67 -1.10 10.46 -7.55
CA CYS A 67 -0.49 9.22 -8.05
C CYS A 67 0.91 9.44 -8.63
N VAL A 68 1.16 10.59 -9.27
CA VAL A 68 2.47 10.96 -9.83
C VAL A 68 3.45 11.22 -8.70
N GLU A 69 3.06 12.01 -7.70
CA GLU A 69 3.89 12.34 -6.54
C GLU A 69 4.30 11.09 -5.75
N LYS A 70 3.41 10.10 -5.66
CA LYS A 70 3.69 8.87 -4.91
C LYS A 70 4.47 7.82 -5.71
N CYS A 71 4.61 7.98 -7.03
CA CYS A 71 5.24 6.98 -7.87
C CYS A 71 6.78 7.08 -7.82
N GLU A 72 7.41 6.26 -6.98
CA GLU A 72 8.88 6.20 -6.87
C GLU A 72 9.57 5.82 -8.19
N GLN A 73 8.91 5.00 -9.02
CA GLN A 73 9.42 4.59 -10.34
C GLN A 73 9.23 5.66 -11.42
N GLN A 74 8.57 6.78 -11.08
CA GLN A 74 8.22 7.86 -12.00
C GLN A 74 7.47 7.39 -13.26
N ALA A 75 6.75 6.26 -13.15
CA ALA A 75 6.09 5.59 -14.27
C ALA A 75 4.79 6.28 -14.73
N ILE A 76 4.33 7.31 -14.04
CA ILE A 76 3.03 7.95 -14.29
C ILE A 76 3.26 9.39 -14.76
N VAL A 77 2.59 9.78 -15.85
CA VAL A 77 2.58 11.15 -16.38
C VAL A 77 1.14 11.65 -16.50
N VAL A 78 0.94 12.95 -16.23
CA VAL A 78 -0.36 13.60 -16.47
C VAL A 78 -0.43 14.08 -17.91
N VAL A 79 -1.55 13.83 -18.57
CA VAL A 79 -1.86 14.35 -19.89
C VAL A 79 -3.10 15.23 -19.80
N MET A 80 -2.92 16.51 -20.10
CA MET A 80 -3.97 17.53 -20.00
C MET A 80 -5.16 17.16 -20.89
N GLY A 81 -6.38 17.20 -20.34
CA GLY A 81 -7.61 16.84 -21.04
C GLY A 81 -7.86 15.33 -21.20
N GLU A 82 -6.88 14.47 -20.87
CA GLU A 82 -7.03 13.01 -20.92
C GLU A 82 -7.08 12.40 -19.50
N GLY A 83 -6.19 12.82 -18.60
CA GLY A 83 -6.01 12.21 -17.29
C GLY A 83 -4.55 11.82 -17.08
N ILE A 84 -4.27 10.52 -16.94
CA ILE A 84 -2.90 10.02 -16.75
C ILE A 84 -2.55 8.92 -17.74
N ARG A 85 -1.25 8.76 -18.01
CA ARG A 85 -0.68 7.62 -18.73
C ARG A 85 0.34 6.93 -17.84
N ILE A 86 0.39 5.60 -17.94
CA ILE A 86 1.27 4.76 -17.13
C ILE A 86 2.21 4.01 -18.08
N ASP A 87 3.51 4.15 -17.86
CA ASP A 87 4.55 3.40 -18.55
C ASP A 87 4.69 2.01 -17.92
N ALA A 88 4.21 1.00 -18.63
CA ALA A 88 4.22 -0.39 -18.17
C ALA A 88 5.64 -0.96 -18.00
N THR A 89 6.64 -0.40 -18.69
CA THR A 89 8.03 -0.86 -18.59
C THR A 89 8.68 -0.45 -17.26
N ARG A 90 8.32 0.73 -16.75
CA ARG A 90 8.82 1.28 -15.47
C ARG A 90 7.93 0.94 -14.28
N CYS A 91 6.64 0.69 -14.51
CA CYS A 91 5.74 0.31 -13.43
C CYS A 91 6.15 -1.07 -12.86
N ASN A 92 6.34 -1.15 -11.55
CA ASN A 92 6.63 -2.40 -10.85
C ASN A 92 5.40 -3.01 -10.14
N GLY A 93 4.23 -2.40 -10.30
CA GLY A 93 2.98 -2.91 -9.71
C GLY A 93 2.82 -2.70 -8.21
N CYS A 94 3.64 -1.85 -7.55
CA CYS A 94 3.62 -1.67 -6.08
C CYS A 94 2.29 -1.19 -5.47
N GLY A 95 1.39 -0.64 -6.29
CA GLY A 95 0.04 -0.24 -5.86
C GLY A 95 -0.07 1.05 -5.06
N SER A 96 1.01 1.79 -4.82
CA SER A 96 0.93 3.04 -4.06
C SER A 96 0.00 4.09 -4.71
N CYS A 97 -0.06 4.11 -6.05
CA CYS A 97 -0.97 4.98 -6.81
C CYS A 97 -2.46 4.63 -6.60
N LEU A 98 -2.78 3.34 -6.44
CA LEU A 98 -4.14 2.88 -6.14
C LEU A 98 -4.55 3.35 -4.73
N TYR A 99 -3.65 3.24 -3.77
CA TYR A 99 -3.91 3.64 -2.38
C TYR A 99 -4.23 5.14 -2.26
N VAL A 100 -3.39 6.00 -2.86
CA VAL A 100 -3.51 7.46 -2.73
C VAL A 100 -4.59 8.09 -3.63
N CYS A 101 -5.18 7.35 -4.58
CA CYS A 101 -6.19 7.91 -5.47
C CYS A 101 -7.43 8.36 -4.67
N PRO A 102 -7.82 9.65 -4.69
CA PRO A 102 -8.91 10.16 -3.83
C PRO A 102 -10.32 9.83 -4.35
N VAL A 103 -10.43 9.32 -5.58
CA VAL A 103 -11.72 9.07 -6.24
C VAL A 103 -12.30 7.73 -5.80
N THR A 104 -13.62 7.69 -5.61
CA THR A 104 -14.38 6.46 -5.40
C THR A 104 -15.47 6.36 -6.48
N PRO A 105 -15.42 5.36 -7.38
CA PRO A 105 -14.41 4.31 -7.52
C PRO A 105 -13.04 4.83 -7.99
N LYS A 106 -11.96 4.12 -7.63
CA LYS A 106 -10.56 4.52 -7.87
C LYS A 106 -10.27 4.68 -9.37
N ALA A 107 -9.63 5.78 -9.77
CA ALA A 107 -9.25 6.05 -11.16
C ALA A 107 -8.03 5.24 -11.67
N ILE A 108 -7.51 4.32 -10.85
CA ILE A 108 -6.39 3.43 -11.18
C ILE A 108 -6.78 2.04 -10.71
N THR A 109 -6.34 1.01 -11.41
CA THR A 109 -6.47 -0.39 -11.00
C THR A 109 -5.16 -1.13 -11.22
N LEU A 110 -4.90 -2.18 -10.45
CA LEU A 110 -3.80 -3.12 -10.71
C LEU A 110 -4.34 -4.34 -11.44
N ARG A 111 -3.58 -4.83 -12.41
CA ARG A 111 -3.82 -6.09 -13.14
C ARG A 111 -2.52 -6.84 -13.34
N VAL A 112 -2.63 -8.14 -13.59
CA VAL A 112 -1.49 -8.97 -13.95
C VAL A 112 -0.99 -8.54 -15.33
N ARG A 113 0.33 -8.38 -15.49
CA ARG A 113 0.93 -7.95 -16.76
C ARG A 113 0.69 -8.96 -17.88
N ALA A 114 0.68 -10.25 -17.55
CA ALA A 114 0.42 -11.33 -18.49
C ALA A 114 -1.01 -11.27 -19.11
N GLU A 115 -1.99 -10.66 -18.43
CA GLU A 115 -3.38 -10.57 -18.91
C GLU A 115 -3.59 -9.42 -19.93
N LEU A 116 -2.54 -8.66 -20.28
CA LEU A 116 -2.64 -7.49 -21.15
C LEU A 116 -2.20 -7.73 -22.60
N ASN A 117 -1.81 -8.96 -22.93
CA ASN A 117 -1.40 -9.38 -24.27
C ASN A 117 -2.46 -10.27 -24.92
#